data_AF-A0A1W9Q7R0-F1
#
_entry.id   AF-A0A1W9Q7R0-F1
#
_cell.length_a   1.000
_cell.length_b   1.000
_cell.length_c   1.000
_cell.angle_alpha   90.00
_cell.angle_beta   90.00
_cell.angle_gamma   90.00
#
_symmetry.space_group_name_H-M   'P 1'
#
loop_
_entity.id
_entity.type
_entity.pdbx_description
1 polymer ?
#
loop_
_entity_poly.entity_id
_entity_poly.type
_entity_poly.pdbx_seq_one_letter_code
_entity_poly.pdbx_strand_id
1 'polypeptide(L)' 'MDKTVVVEVMRYKMDPVYKKYVKERRRYKAHDENNEYKTGDRVEIVEHRPLSREKRWKVARLIERPDLAS' A
#
# COMPACT_ATOMS: atom_id res chain seq x y z
N MET A 1 3.37 -10.12 12.97
CA MET A 1 3.37 -10.00 11.49
C MET A 1 4.80 -9.73 11.12
N ASP A 2 5.61 -10.77 11.02
CA ASP A 2 7.01 -10.62 10.62
C ASP A 2 7.08 -10.35 9.12
N LYS A 3 7.97 -9.44 8.73
CA LYS A 3 8.30 -9.15 7.33
C LYS A 3 7.10 -8.75 6.45
N THR A 4 6.11 -8.08 7.04
CA THR A 4 4.84 -7.77 6.37
C THR A 4 4.32 -6.42 6.80
N VAL A 5 4.03 -5.57 5.82
CA VAL A 5 3.39 -4.28 6.03
C VAL A 5 1.98 -4.27 5.41
N VAL A 6 1.05 -3.58 6.06
CA VAL A 6 -0.30 -3.35 5.53
C VAL A 6 -0.34 -1.96 4.94
N VAL A 7 -0.57 -1.88 3.63
CA VAL A 7 -0.60 -0.63 2.88
C VAL A 7 -2.04 -0.33 2.48
N GLU A 8 -2.53 0.86 2.84
CA GLU A 8 -3.80 1.37 2.32
C GLU A 8 -3.56 2.13 1.02
N VAL A 9 -4.16 1.65 -0.07
CA VAL A 9 -4.15 2.32 -1.36
C VAL A 9 -5.49 3.00 -1.56
N MET A 10 -5.42 4.31 -1.83
CA MET A 10 -6.58 5.12 -2.17
C MET A 10 -6.57 5.41 -3.67
N ARG A 11 -7.69 5.15 -4.35
CA ARG A 11 -7.89 5.53 -5.75
C ARG A 11 -9.23 6.24 -5.93
N TYR A 12 -9.30 7.12 -6.92
CA TYR A 12 -10.56 7.69 -7.38
C TYR A 12 -11.12 6.81 -8.50
N LYS A 13 -12.37 6.38 -8.37
CA LYS A 13 -13.10 5.66 -9.41
C LYS A 13 -14.35 6.46 -9.75
N MET A 14 -14.66 6.59 -11.03
CA MET A 14 -15.92 7.16 -11.47
C MET A 14 -17.03 6.14 -11.22
N ASP A 15 -18.09 6.58 -10.52
CA ASP A 15 -19.30 5.79 -10.41
C ASP A 15 -19.96 5.65 -11.80
N PRO A 16 -20.26 4.42 -12.26
CA PRO A 16 -20.72 4.19 -13.62
C PRO A 16 -22.10 4.80 -13.91
N VAL A 17 -22.95 4.95 -12.89
CA VAL A 17 -24.32 5.46 -13.04
C VAL A 17 -24.32 6.97 -12.84
N TYR A 18 -23.73 7.44 -11.75
CA TYR A 18 -23.81 8.85 -11.32
C TYR A 18 -22.68 9.73 -11.89
N LYS A 19 -21.66 9.15 -12.54
CA LYS A 19 -20.48 9.85 -13.08
C LYS A 19 -19.71 10.71 -12.07
N LYS A 20 -19.93 10.47 -10.77
CA LYS A 20 -19.24 11.14 -9.67
C LYS A 20 -17.94 10.39 -9.35
N TYR A 21 -16.86 11.11 -9.10
CA TYR A 21 -15.63 10.52 -8.59
C TYR A 21 -15.80 10.13 -7.11
N VAL A 22 -15.71 8.83 -6.84
CA VAL A 22 -15.78 8.25 -5.49
C VAL A 22 -14.40 7.76 -5.10
N LYS A 23 -14.01 8.03 -3.84
CA LYS A 23 -12.74 7.57 -3.27
C LYS A 23 -12.90 6.13 -2.78
N GLU A 24 -12.21 5.18 -3.39
CA GLU A 24 -12.14 3.78 -2.95
C GLU A 24 -10.84 3.57 -2.17
N ARG A 25 -10.94 2.91 -1.02
CA ARG A 25 -9.80 2.52 -0.19
C ARG A 25 -9.69 1.00 -0.15
N ARG A 26 -8.50 0.47 -0.39
CA ARG A 26 -8.21 -0.98 -0.28
C ARG A 26 -6.93 -1.20 0.49
N ARG A 27 -6.93 -2.22 1.34
CA ARG A 27 -5.76 -2.61 2.14
C ARG A 27 -5.09 -3.82 1.49
N TYR A 28 -3.77 -3.73 1.33
CA TYR A 28 -2.94 -4.77 0.73
C TYR A 28 -1.86 -5.20 1.72
N LYS A 29 -1.58 -6.51 1.78
CA LYS A 29 -0.47 -7.05 2.57
C LYS A 29 0.75 -7.15 1.66
N ALA A 30 1.73 -6.29 1.89
CA ALA A 30 2.99 -6.26 1.15
C ALA A 30 4.11 -6.92 1.96
N HIS A 31 4.99 -7.61 1.25
CA HIS A 31 6.17 -8.23 1.84
C HIS A 31 7.33 -7.24 1.92
N ASP A 32 7.97 -7.23 3.07
CA ASP A 32 9.17 -6.46 3.37
C ASP A 32 10.14 -7.38 4.12
N GLU A 33 11.29 -7.73 3.52
CA GLU A 33 12.22 -8.70 4.09
C GLU A 33 13.00 -8.16 5.29
N ASN A 34 13.28 -6.85 5.29
CA ASN A 34 14.15 -6.19 6.27
C ASN A 34 13.38 -5.39 7.31
N ASN A 35 12.05 -5.30 7.18
CA ASN A 35 11.19 -4.55 8.11
C ASN A 35 11.59 -3.06 8.20
N GLU A 36 12.04 -2.50 7.08
CA GLU A 36 12.59 -1.15 6.97
C GLU A 36 11.50 -0.07 6.99
N TYR A 37 10.28 -0.42 6.57
CA TYR A 37 9.18 0.52 6.41
C TYR A 37 8.35 0.63 7.69
N LYS A 38 8.06 1.86 8.10
CA LYS A 38 7.29 2.15 9.31
C LYS A 38 5.91 2.71 8.98
N THR A 39 5.03 2.67 9.97
CA THR A 39 3.71 3.30 9.86
C THR A 39 3.86 4.79 9.58
N GLY A 40 3.20 5.29 8.53
CA GLY A 40 3.28 6.68 8.09
C GLY A 40 4.15 6.87 6.84
N ASP A 41 5.03 5.92 6.52
CA ASP A 41 5.80 5.96 5.28
C ASP A 41 4.86 5.78 4.07
N ARG A 42 5.04 6.63 3.06
CA ARG A 42 4.38 6.49 1.77
C ARG A 42 5.26 5.61 0.89
N VAL A 43 4.74 4.46 0.50
CA VAL A 43 5.50 3.44 -0.23
C VAL A 43 4.84 3.10 -1.55
N GLU A 44 5.66 2.68 -2.52
CA GLU A 44 5.19 2.06 -3.76
C GLU A 44 5.20 0.54 -3.60
N ILE A 45 4.11 -0.11 -3.98
CA ILE A 45 3.98 -1.57 -3.98
C ILE A 45 3.89 -2.09 -5.40
N VAL A 46 4.50 -3.24 -5.65
CA VAL A 46 4.47 -3.94 -6.93
C VAL A 46 3.89 -5.34 -6.77
N GLU A 47 3.30 -5.84 -7.84
CA GLU A 47 2.80 -7.22 -7.88
C GLU A 47 3.98 -8.21 -7.80
N HIS A 48 3.79 -9.30 -7.07
CA HIS A 48 4.81 -10.31 -6.84
C HIS A 48 4.19 -11.70 -6.79
N ARG A 49 5.01 -12.75 -6.90
CA ARG A 49 4.54 -14.13 -6.68
C ARG A 49 3.83 -14.24 -5.33
N PRO A 50 2.75 -15.04 -5.23
CA PRO A 50 2.05 -15.25 -3.97
C PRO A 50 3.01 -15.85 -2.92
N LEU A 51 3.22 -15.13 -1.83
CA LEU A 51 4.02 -15.58 -0.69
C LEU A 51 3.16 -16.23 0.39
N SER A 52 1.87 -15.91 0.40
CA SER A 52 0.86 -16.47 1.29
C SER A 52 -0.53 -16.29 0.66
N ARG A 53 -1.59 -16.75 1.33
CA ARG A 53 -2.98 -16.66 0.85
C ARG A 53 -3.38 -15.24 0.44
N GLU A 54 -2.92 -14.24 1.19
CA GLU A 54 -3.28 -12.83 1.03
C GLU A 54 -2.10 -11.93 0.63
N LYS A 55 -0.86 -12.45 0.63
CA LYS A 55 0.36 -11.67 0.37
C LYS A 55 0.82 -11.89 -1.07
N ARG A 56 0.49 -10.93 -1.94
CA ARG A 56 0.81 -10.91 -3.39
C ARG A 56 1.54 -9.65 -3.84
N TRP A 57 1.96 -8.83 -2.87
CA TRP A 57 2.56 -7.53 -3.11
C TRP A 57 3.93 -7.48 -2.45
N LYS A 58 4.88 -6.80 -3.07
CA LYS A 58 6.20 -6.48 -2.50
C LYS A 58 6.35 -4.96 -2.45
N VAL A 59 7.00 -4.44 -1.41
CA VAL A 59 7.35 -3.02 -1.37
C VAL A 59 8.54 -2.77 -2.33
N ALA A 60 8.37 -1.85 -3.28
CA ALA A 60 9.39 -1.54 -4.27
C ALA A 60 10.29 -0.38 -3.85
N ARG A 61 9.70 0.72 -3.38
CA ARG A 61 10.44 1.91 -2.92
C ARG A 61 9.67 2.73 -1.90
N LEU A 62 10.42 3.48 -1.10
CA LEU A 62 9.93 4.60 -0.29
C LEU A 62 9.71 5.81 -1.20
N ILE A 63 8.52 6.41 -1.15
CA ILE A 63 8.20 7.65 -1.88
C ILE A 63 8.42 8.85 -0.96
N GLU A 64 7.87 8.79 0.25
CA GLU A 64 7.89 9.91 1.20
C GLU A 64 7.98 9.35 2.60
N ARG A 65 8.91 9.88 3.38
CA ARG A 65 8.95 9.70 4.82
C ARG A 65 8.49 11.03 5.42
N PRO A 66 7.32 11.09 6.07
CA PRO A 66 6.89 12.31 6.71
C PRO A 66 7.84 12.58 7.88
N ASP A 67 8.70 13.59 7.73
CA ASP A 67 9.40 14.19 8.87
C ASP A 67 8.35 14.92 9.70
N LEU A 68 8.08 14.41 10.90
CA LEU A 68 7.17 15.04 11.89
C LEU A 68 7.74 16.35 12.47
N ALA A 69 8.78 16.91 11.84
CA ALA A 69 9.50 18.10 12.26
C ALA A 69 9.48 19.16 11.15
N SER A 70 8.33 19.78 10.93
CA SER A 70 8.24 21.11 10.31
C SER A 70 6.97 21.85 10.72
#